data_AF-A0A1L5YD19-F1
#
_entry.id   AF-A0A1L5YD19-F1
#
_cell.length_a   1.000
_cell.length_b   1.000
_cell.length_c   1.000
_cell.angle_alpha   90.00
_cell.angle_beta   90.00
_cell.angle_gamma   90.00
#
_symmetry.space_group_name_H-M   'P 1'
#
loop_
_entity.id
_entity.type
_entity.pdbx_description
1 polymer ?
#
loop_
_entity_poly.entity_id
_entity_poly.type
_entity_poly.pdbx_seq_one_letter_code
_entity_poly.pdbx_strand_id
1 'polypeptide(L)'
;MELLKNDCLSVLSDSIKESTKENIKLSTQETKMPILDITCSMLIGEFPDSRRFWICFLDNTFSGAKVFILANAGSEPSIIEPFLNGDGIMTTARPEASAIAISARIVQRLQNQQWLNVK
;
A
#
# COMPACT_ATOMS: atom_id res chain seq x y z
N MET A 1 4.64 12.90 -13.05
CA MET A 1 4.17 12.46 -11.71
C MET A 1 3.06 11.40 -11.76
N GLU A 2 2.59 10.95 -12.93
CA GLU A 2 1.58 9.87 -13.07
C GLU A 2 2.18 8.46 -13.29
N LEU A 3 3.45 8.38 -13.68
CA LEU A 3 4.13 7.13 -13.98
C LEU A 3 4.31 6.26 -12.73
N LEU A 4 4.64 6.88 -11.59
CA LEU A 4 4.80 6.19 -10.31
C LEU A 4 3.52 5.46 -9.88
N LYS A 5 2.37 6.14 -10.04
CA LYS A 5 1.04 5.65 -9.63
C LYS A 5 0.58 4.50 -10.52
N ASN A 6 0.75 4.63 -11.83
CA ASN A 6 0.36 3.61 -12.80
C ASN A 6 1.22 2.35 -12.71
N ASP A 7 2.54 2.51 -12.55
CA ASP A 7 3.46 1.39 -12.41
C ASP A 7 3.17 0.58 -11.13
N CYS A 8 3.01 1.25 -9.99
CA CYS A 8 2.62 0.60 -8.74
C CYS A 8 1.26 -0.10 -8.83
N LEU A 9 0.25 0.53 -9.45
CA LEU A 9 -1.07 -0.07 -9.61
C LEU A 9 -1.02 -1.35 -10.45
N SER A 10 -0.34 -1.30 -11.59
CA SER A 10 -0.24 -2.45 -12.49
C SER A 10 0.47 -3.61 -11.81
N VAL A 11 1.65 -3.34 -11.24
CA VAL A 11 2.47 -4.37 -10.58
C VAL A 11 1.76 -4.95 -9.35
N LEU A 12 1.13 -4.09 -8.53
CA LEU A 12 0.37 -4.55 -7.36
C LEU A 12 -0.82 -5.42 -7.77
N SER A 13 -1.54 -5.01 -8.82
CA SER A 13 -2.68 -5.80 -9.32
C SER A 13 -2.25 -7.19 -9.76
N ASP A 14 -1.07 -7.30 -10.37
CA ASP A 14 -0.51 -8.55 -10.87
C ASP A 14 -0.07 -9.44 -9.70
N SER A 15 0.72 -8.91 -8.77
CA SER A 15 1.18 -9.65 -7.57
C SER A 15 0.02 -10.13 -6.69
N ILE A 16 -1.04 -9.31 -6.56
CA ILE A 16 -2.25 -9.69 -5.83
C ILE A 16 -2.99 -10.81 -6.56
N LYS A 17 -3.22 -10.70 -7.88
CA LYS A 17 -3.91 -11.74 -8.66
C LYS A 17 -3.16 -13.07 -8.64
N GLU A 18 -1.83 -13.03 -8.58
CA GLU A 18 -1.01 -14.23 -8.41
C GLU A 18 -1.22 -14.86 -7.02
N SER A 19 -1.34 -14.03 -5.99
CA SER A 19 -1.44 -14.47 -4.59
C SER A 19 -2.86 -14.79 -4.12
N THR A 20 -3.90 -14.24 -4.75
CA THR A 20 -5.30 -14.44 -4.34
C THR A 20 -6.25 -14.52 -5.54
N LYS A 21 -7.35 -15.25 -5.35
CA LYS A 21 -8.46 -15.34 -6.32
C LYS A 21 -9.48 -14.21 -6.16
N GLU A 22 -9.34 -13.36 -5.14
CA GLU A 22 -10.27 -12.26 -4.88
C GLU A 22 -10.14 -11.12 -5.91
N ASN A 23 -11.28 -10.58 -6.34
CA ASN A 23 -11.30 -9.46 -7.29
C ASN A 23 -11.13 -8.12 -6.55
N ILE A 24 -9.88 -7.76 -6.28
CA ILE A 24 -9.53 -6.52 -5.59
C ILE A 24 -9.59 -5.35 -6.56
N LYS A 25 -10.33 -4.30 -6.18
CA LYS A 25 -10.34 -3.04 -6.91
C LYS A 25 -9.23 -2.14 -6.40
N LEU A 26 -8.30 -1.80 -7.27
CA LEU A 26 -7.22 -0.88 -6.96
C LEU A 26 -7.50 0.48 -7.60
N SER A 27 -7.22 1.56 -6.89
CA SER A 27 -7.39 2.94 -7.35
C SER A 27 -6.33 3.84 -6.75
N THR A 28 -6.05 4.98 -7.38
CA THR A 28 -5.17 5.99 -6.79
C THR A 28 -5.92 7.31 -6.68
N GLN A 29 -5.73 7.99 -5.56
CA GLN A 29 -6.24 9.34 -5.38
C GLN A 29 -5.22 10.19 -4.62
N GLU A 30 -5.23 11.48 -4.86
CA GLU A 30 -4.49 12.43 -4.06
C GLU A 30 -5.50 13.16 -3.18
N THR A 31 -5.46 12.88 -1.88
CA THR A 31 -6.41 13.46 -0.91
C THR A 31 -5.74 13.62 0.44
N LYS A 32 -6.45 14.23 1.37
CA LYS A 32 -6.07 14.25 2.79
C LYS A 32 -6.28 12.86 3.40
N MET A 33 -5.25 12.36 4.07
CA MET A 33 -5.29 11.07 4.75
C MET A 33 -6.35 11.12 5.86
N PRO A 34 -7.27 10.14 5.94
CA PRO A 34 -8.40 10.21 6.86
C PRO A 34 -7.97 10.31 8.34
N ILE A 35 -6.77 9.84 8.68
CA ILE A 35 -6.28 9.83 10.07
C ILE A 35 -5.25 10.94 10.34
N LEU A 36 -4.40 11.27 9.37
CA LEU A 36 -3.26 12.19 9.57
C LEU A 36 -3.53 13.62 9.07
N ASP A 37 -4.65 13.88 8.38
CA ASP A 37 -4.97 15.15 7.68
C ASP A 37 -3.88 15.67 6.71
N ILE A 38 -2.89 14.83 6.41
CA ILE A 38 -1.80 15.15 5.47
C ILE A 38 -2.29 14.87 4.04
N THR A 39 -2.14 15.84 3.14
CA THR A 39 -2.33 15.62 1.71
C THR A 39 -1.19 14.78 1.17
N CYS A 40 -1.51 13.60 0.65
CA CYS A 40 -0.53 12.75 -0.01
C CYS A 40 -1.13 11.96 -1.16
N SER A 41 -0.27 11.50 -2.05
CA SER A 41 -0.61 10.50 -3.05
C SER A 41 -0.95 9.19 -2.33
N MET A 42 -2.20 8.75 -2.46
CA MET A 42 -2.68 7.50 -1.87
C MET A 42 -3.02 6.46 -2.93
N LEU A 43 -2.57 5.24 -2.70
CA LEU A 43 -3.06 4.04 -3.38
C LEU A 43 -4.09 3.36 -2.47
N ILE A 44 -5.24 3.01 -3.04
CA ILE A 44 -6.37 2.41 -2.33
C ILE A 44 -6.62 1.05 -2.94
N GLY A 45 -6.75 0.03 -2.10
CA GLY A 45 -7.28 -1.26 -2.51
C GLY A 45 -8.52 -1.64 -1.73
N GLU A 46 -9.57 -2.01 -2.44
CA GLU A 46 -10.85 -2.46 -1.91
C GLU A 46 -11.08 -3.93 -2.25
N PHE A 47 -11.29 -4.72 -1.21
CA PHE A 47 -11.66 -6.12 -1.30
C PHE A 47 -13.19 -6.28 -1.43
N PRO A 48 -13.67 -7.39 -2.02
CA PRO A 48 -15.09 -7.68 -2.13
C PRO A 48 -15.82 -7.79 -0.78
N ASP A 49 -15.10 -8.14 0.28
CA ASP A 49 -15.60 -8.22 1.66
C ASP A 49 -15.73 -6.84 2.34
N SER A 50 -15.66 -5.73 1.62
CA SER A 50 -15.65 -4.35 2.17
C SER A 50 -14.41 -3.99 3.01
N ARG A 51 -13.39 -4.85 3.06
CA ARG A 51 -12.07 -4.54 3.63
C ARG A 51 -11.31 -3.60 2.70
N ARG A 52 -10.59 -2.64 3.26
CA ARG A 52 -9.87 -1.61 2.49
C ARG A 52 -8.48 -1.38 3.05
N PHE A 53 -7.54 -1.06 2.16
CA PHE A 53 -6.21 -0.59 2.56
C PHE A 53 -5.83 0.67 1.80
N TRP A 54 -5.02 1.51 2.45
CA TRP A 54 -4.48 2.74 1.87
C TRP A 54 -2.97 2.80 2.06
N ILE A 55 -2.29 3.37 1.07
CA ILE A 55 -0.84 3.56 1.10
C ILE A 55 -0.56 5.01 0.73
N CYS A 56 -0.11 5.78 1.70
CA CYS A 56 0.24 7.18 1.52
C CYS A 56 1.74 7.32 1.27
N PHE A 57 2.09 7.97 0.17
CA PHE A 57 3.46 8.36 -0.16
C PHE A 57 3.68 9.81 0.30
N LEU A 58 4.36 10.00 1.43
CA LEU A 58 4.51 11.33 2.04
C LEU A 58 5.38 12.26 1.20
N ASP A 59 6.40 11.71 0.53
CA ASP A 59 7.36 12.49 -0.27
C ASP A 59 7.11 12.39 -1.78
N ASN A 60 6.03 11.71 -2.19
CA ASN A 60 5.73 11.42 -3.61
C ASN A 60 6.88 10.70 -4.37
N THR A 61 7.83 10.12 -3.64
CA THR A 61 8.96 9.34 -4.15
C THR A 61 8.88 7.89 -3.67
N PHE A 62 9.45 6.97 -4.43
CA PHE A 62 9.57 5.57 -3.98
C PHE A 62 10.56 5.41 -2.81
N SER A 63 11.49 6.34 -2.61
CA SER A 63 12.47 6.28 -1.51
C SER A 63 11.98 6.95 -0.23
N GLY A 64 10.95 7.80 -0.30
CA GLY A 64 10.44 8.55 0.82
C GLY A 64 9.64 7.72 1.83
N ALA A 65 9.30 8.36 2.96
CA ALA A 65 8.47 7.76 3.99
C ALA A 65 7.08 7.41 3.45
N LYS A 66 6.57 6.25 3.87
CA LYS A 66 5.26 5.74 3.45
C LYS A 66 4.50 5.25 4.66
N VAL A 67 3.20 5.50 4.63
CA VAL A 67 2.29 5.09 5.69
C VAL A 67 1.29 4.10 5.11
N PHE A 68 1.13 2.97 5.79
CA PHE A 68 0.17 1.93 5.42
C PHE A 68 -1.00 1.97 6.39
N ILE A 69 -2.22 1.96 5.85
CA ILE A 69 -3.44 1.91 6.64
C ILE A 69 -4.27 0.70 6.22
N LEU A 70 -4.84 0.02 7.20
CA LEU A 70 -5.83 -1.02 7.02
C LEU A 70 -7.17 -0.63 7.68
N ALA A 71 -8.28 -0.94 7.02
CA ALA A 71 -9.62 -0.94 7.59
C ALA A 71 -10.34 -2.26 7.30
N ASN A 72 -10.79 -2.91 8.37
CA ASN A 72 -11.66 -4.08 8.27
C ASN A 72 -13.04 -3.70 7.73
N ALA A 73 -13.80 -4.70 7.27
CA ALA A 73 -15.16 -4.54 6.77
C ALA A 73 -16.03 -3.75 7.76
N GLY A 74 -16.55 -2.60 7.32
CA GLY A 74 -17.42 -1.74 8.15
C GLY A 74 -16.73 -1.02 9.31
N SER A 75 -15.40 -1.03 9.38
CA SER A 75 -14.63 -0.31 10.40
C SER A 75 -13.98 0.95 9.83
N GLU A 76 -13.80 1.95 10.70
CA GLU A 76 -12.99 3.13 10.40
C GLU A 76 -11.51 2.71 10.19
N PRO A 77 -10.73 3.49 9.43
CA PRO A 77 -9.30 3.24 9.26
C PRO A 77 -8.59 3.41 10.61
N SER A 78 -8.20 2.31 11.24
CA SER A 78 -7.70 2.33 12.62
C SER A 78 -6.22 1.97 12.74
N ILE A 79 -5.70 1.17 11.80
CA ILE A 79 -4.35 0.62 11.91
C ILE A 79 -3.43 1.45 11.03
N ILE A 80 -2.59 2.28 11.66
CA ILE A 80 -1.47 2.97 11.00
C ILE A 80 -0.22 2.14 11.25
N GLU A 81 0.35 1.56 10.19
CA GLU A 81 1.64 0.91 10.28
C GLU A 81 2.71 1.66 9.46
N PRO A 82 3.92 1.80 10.01
CA PRO A 82 5.06 2.24 9.21
C PRO A 82 5.31 1.19 8.12
N PHE A 83 5.25 1.64 6.86
CA PHE A 83 5.22 0.74 5.72
C PHE A 83 6.62 0.33 5.28
N LEU A 84 7.61 1.21 5.44
CA LEU A 84 9.03 0.98 5.13
C LEU A 84 9.91 1.94 5.94
N ASN A 85 9.86 1.86 7.27
CA ASN A 85 10.83 2.58 8.09
C ASN A 85 12.03 1.64 8.29
N GLY A 86 13.13 1.96 7.62
CA GLY A 86 14.40 1.29 7.87
C GLY A 86 14.74 1.37 9.35
N ASP A 87 15.21 0.26 9.89
CA ASP A 87 15.77 0.18 11.24
C ASP A 87 16.90 1.21 11.37
N GLY A 88 16.64 2.28 12.12
CA GLY A 88 17.56 3.13 12.90
C GLY A 88 18.95 3.54 12.39
N ILE A 89 19.34 3.27 11.14
CA ILE A 89 20.68 3.55 10.63
C ILE A 89 20.53 4.40 9.37
N MET A 90 20.99 5.65 9.43
CA MET A 90 21.13 6.57 8.29
C MET A 90 22.24 6.11 7.33
N THR A 91 22.18 4.86 6.84
CA THR A 91 23.07 4.37 5.81
C THR A 91 22.25 3.87 4.65
N THR A 92 22.45 4.57 3.52
CA THR A 92 22.08 4.22 2.15
C THR A 92 20.58 4.26 1.82
N ALA A 93 20.25 5.14 0.87
CA ALA A 93 19.03 5.02 0.08
C ALA A 93 18.97 3.60 -0.48
N ARG A 94 18.12 2.76 0.08
CA ARG A 94 18.02 1.38 -0.34
C ARG A 94 17.53 1.33 -1.80
N PRO A 95 18.16 0.54 -2.70
CA PRO A 95 17.76 0.40 -4.11
C PRO A 95 16.41 -0.33 -4.33
N GLU A 96 15.68 -0.62 -3.26
CA GLU A 96 14.36 -1.28 -3.19
C GLU A 96 13.19 -0.28 -3.18
N ALA A 97 13.45 0.94 -3.63
CA ALA A 97 12.46 1.97 -3.97
C ALA A 97 11.89 1.72 -5.38
N SER A 98 11.35 0.52 -5.63
CA SER A 98 10.68 0.18 -6.89
C SER A 98 9.24 -0.27 -6.61
N ALA A 99 8.36 -0.06 -7.59
CA ALA A 99 6.97 -0.50 -7.53
C ALA A 99 6.84 -1.99 -7.16
N ILE A 100 7.78 -2.83 -7.65
CA ILE A 100 7.83 -4.27 -7.40
C ILE A 100 8.13 -4.58 -5.93
N ALA A 101 9.13 -3.93 -5.35
CA ALA A 101 9.48 -4.16 -3.95
C ALA A 101 8.35 -3.67 -3.03
N ILE A 102 7.73 -2.55 -3.38
CA ILE A 102 6.57 -2.02 -2.67
C ILE A 102 5.39 -2.99 -2.78
N SER A 103 5.04 -3.47 -3.99
CA SER A 103 3.94 -4.42 -4.17
C SER A 103 4.16 -5.73 -3.42
N ALA A 104 5.36 -6.30 -3.48
CA ALA A 104 5.71 -7.52 -2.77
C ALA A 104 5.54 -7.36 -1.25
N ARG A 105 5.93 -6.21 -0.68
CA ARG A 105 5.72 -5.92 0.75
C ARG A 105 4.24 -5.77 1.11
N ILE A 106 3.42 -5.18 0.24
CA ILE A 106 1.96 -5.08 0.43
C ILE A 106 1.35 -6.47 0.50
N VAL A 107 1.66 -7.29 -0.51
CA VAL A 107 1.17 -8.68 -0.57
C VAL A 107 1.60 -9.45 0.67
N GLN A 108 2.87 -9.36 1.06
CA GLN A 108 3.37 -10.01 2.28
C GLN A 108 2.63 -9.54 3.55
N ARG A 109 2.36 -8.23 3.69
CA ARG A 109 1.57 -7.68 4.81
C ARG A 109 0.14 -8.20 4.81
N LEU A 110 -0.53 -8.17 3.65
CA LEU A 110 -1.89 -8.68 3.50
C LEU A 110 -1.97 -10.19 3.79
N GLN A 111 -0.95 -10.96 3.39
CA GLN A 111 -0.84 -12.38 3.74
C GLN A 111 -0.68 -12.59 5.25
N ASN A 112 0.20 -11.83 5.90
CA ASN A 112 0.42 -11.92 7.35
C ASN A 112 -0.84 -11.56 8.16
N GLN A 113 -1.63 -10.60 7.67
CA GLN A 113 -2.92 -10.23 8.25
C GLN A 113 -4.03 -11.25 7.93
N GLN A 114 -3.75 -12.30 7.16
CA GLN A 114 -4.71 -13.28 6.66
C GLN A 114 -5.82 -12.64 5.81
N TRP A 115 -5.50 -11.52 5.14
CA TRP A 115 -6.45 -10.84 4.26
C TRP A 115 -6.52 -11.47 2.87
N LEU A 116 -5.41 -12.04 2.39
CA LEU A 116 -5.38 -12.80 1.15
C LEU A 116 -5.76 -14.24 1.43
N ASN A 117 -6.89 -14.69 0.89
CA ASN A 117 -7.13 -16.13 0.76
C ASN A 117 -6.19 -16.66 -0.31
N VAL A 118 -5.06 -17.22 0.14
CA VAL A 118 -4.09 -17.92 -0.72
C VAL A 118 -4.79 -19.11 -1.37
N LYS A 119 -4.57 -19.27 -2.67
CA LYS A 119 -5.18 -20.31 -3.49
C LYS A 119 -4.59 -21.69 -3.20
#